data_AF-A0A9Q3VCC2-F1
#
_entry.id   AF-A0A9Q3VCC2-F1
#
_cell.length_a   1.000
_cell.length_b   1.000
_cell.length_c   1.000
_cell.angle_alpha   90.00
_cell.angle_beta   90.00
_cell.angle_gamma   90.00
#
_symmetry.space_group_name_H-M   'P 1'
#
loop_
_entity.id
_entity.type
_entity.pdbx_description
1 polymer ?
#
loop_
_entity_poly.entity_id
_entity_poly.type
_entity_poly.pdbx_seq_one_letter_code
_entity_poly.pdbx_strand_id
1 'polypeptide(L)'
;MVKKTKGNKGVLESVHYSLEIIKNIKEGIEFSQEHKENILKQYVGLSKDNNSFFTPIPVCNFICNLLDIKENMKVADLSAGIGNMCIPLIKEYGQLKDNITFYMYELDENNSLAGAKAWEDYKQVKYHGNCDTLNHDIPENYYDCIIGNPPFVGSIPYMCEWNNNKGKIKKNQIVDAFIDKSFKVCKENGYVALVLPQGFCYKGNGTGKLREYLKERYSLLFCMELDQDTFANAGITGTGVGTVLCIFQKCKQTKPTIYCKLDKADDLDKQFNGIVEQFKIYQQKHYINYSSSCTDGLYGILRKGELKDVNEDCTDIETDKCHCCNKDTPTWQLTEYTTKDRKENVQVCLECENDELVYLDKIKRDLFLCDGESYEITNKDERRIRELKILKEKELQEKECMEWNKEIYILTNCTGKSLEFIEINHQLLNLCNEFHGIDNFAEKNWIKIKYPYLTNKEWEIDNIDIFEKVKIILEGCTVQHEKCRKNKNEDWQDRIKAHWFGKIITNNELYDTTFGFFTEDNKKELSGDVWVNYDYVCSKNYIFKDLIKKLLKENGWIIK
;
A
#
# COMPACT_ATOMS: atom_id res chain seq x y z
N MET A 1 2.46 -15.63 14.84
CA MET A 1 3.02 -15.78 16.20
C MET A 1 3.56 -14.41 16.61
N VAL A 2 2.88 -13.73 17.53
CA VAL A 2 3.30 -12.40 18.03
C VAL A 2 4.65 -12.57 18.73
N LYS A 3 5.73 -11.98 18.18
CA LYS A 3 7.03 -11.93 18.86
C LYS A 3 6.84 -11.10 20.13
N LYS A 4 6.88 -11.76 21.29
CA LYS A 4 6.82 -11.07 22.59
C LYS A 4 7.96 -10.05 22.66
N THR A 5 7.61 -8.83 23.04
CA THR A 5 8.56 -7.79 23.46
C THR A 5 9.50 -8.37 24.52
N LYS A 6 10.81 -8.19 24.34
CA LYS A 6 11.82 -8.67 25.30
C LYS A 6 11.57 -7.99 26.65
N GLY A 7 11.27 -8.76 27.70
CA GLY A 7 11.22 -8.22 29.06
C GLY A 7 12.61 -7.72 29.52
N ASN A 8 12.68 -7.01 30.65
CA ASN A 8 13.90 -6.38 31.17
C ASN A 8 15.13 -7.31 31.19
N LYS A 9 14.94 -8.61 31.46
CA LYS A 9 16.00 -9.63 31.43
C LYS A 9 16.59 -9.84 30.02
N GLY A 10 15.75 -9.88 28.98
CA GLY A 10 16.19 -10.05 27.60
C GLY A 10 16.87 -8.80 27.02
N VAL A 11 16.54 -7.62 27.53
CA VAL A 11 17.25 -6.37 27.19
C VAL A 11 18.67 -6.41 27.75
N LEU A 12 18.83 -6.77 29.03
CA LEU A 12 20.15 -6.90 29.67
C LEU A 12 21.04 -7.94 28.97
N GLU A 13 20.49 -9.10 28.60
CA GLU A 13 21.20 -10.12 27.83
C GLU A 13 21.72 -9.58 26.49
N SER A 14 20.92 -8.78 25.79
CA SER A 14 21.32 -8.18 24.50
C SER A 14 22.43 -7.13 24.67
N VAL A 15 22.39 -6.35 25.75
CA VAL A 15 23.44 -5.38 26.10
C VAL A 15 24.75 -6.10 26.46
N HIS A 16 24.69 -7.16 27.27
CA HIS A 16 25.86 -7.98 27.60
C HIS A 16 26.50 -8.58 26.36
N TYR A 17 25.70 -9.16 25.47
CA TYR A 17 26.16 -9.65 24.17
C TYR A 17 26.88 -8.56 23.38
N SER A 18 26.30 -7.37 23.29
CA SER A 18 26.88 -6.26 22.52
C SER A 18 28.22 -5.80 23.10
N LEU A 19 28.35 -5.73 24.43
CA LEU A 19 29.61 -5.41 25.11
C LEU A 19 30.70 -6.46 24.84
N GLU A 20 30.32 -7.74 24.89
CA GLU A 20 31.22 -8.86 24.60
C GLU A 20 31.73 -8.82 23.16
N ILE A 21 30.84 -8.56 22.19
CA ILE A 21 31.21 -8.41 20.78
C ILE A 21 32.24 -7.30 20.60
N ILE A 22 32.00 -6.11 21.17
CA ILE A 22 32.94 -4.99 21.06
C ILE A 22 34.29 -5.33 21.70
N LYS A 23 34.28 -5.99 22.87
CA LYS A 23 35.51 -6.44 23.52
C LYS A 23 36.29 -7.41 22.62
N ASN A 24 35.62 -8.42 22.09
CA ASN A 24 36.23 -9.45 21.24
C ASN A 24 36.81 -8.84 19.94
N ILE A 25 36.12 -7.85 19.34
CA ILE A 25 36.64 -7.10 18.19
C ILE A 25 37.92 -6.34 18.57
N LYS A 26 37.92 -5.64 19.70
CA LYS A 26 39.09 -4.87 20.19
C LYS A 26 40.27 -5.76 20.56
N GLU A 27 40.02 -6.98 21.02
CA GLU A 27 41.04 -7.99 21.32
C GLU A 27 41.55 -8.74 20.09
N GLY A 28 40.99 -8.47 18.90
CA GLY A 28 41.41 -9.10 17.64
C GLY A 28 41.04 -10.57 17.52
N ILE A 29 40.00 -11.01 18.25
CA ILE A 29 39.48 -12.37 18.16
C ILE A 29 38.90 -12.59 16.76
N GLU A 30 39.17 -13.76 16.16
CA GLU A 30 38.58 -14.12 14.86
C GLU A 30 37.09 -14.45 15.00
N PHE A 31 36.29 -13.98 14.04
CA PHE A 31 34.84 -14.21 14.02
C PHE A 31 34.49 -15.19 12.91
N SER A 32 33.79 -16.27 13.28
CA SER A 32 33.14 -17.14 12.29
C SER A 32 31.98 -16.42 11.59
N GLN A 33 31.53 -16.99 10.46
CA GLN A 33 30.33 -16.54 9.75
C GLN A 33 29.12 -16.39 10.70
N GLU A 34 28.88 -17.40 11.54
CA GLU A 34 27.75 -17.40 12.47
C GLU A 34 27.82 -16.23 13.46
N HIS A 35 29.01 -15.92 13.99
CA HIS A 35 29.18 -14.77 14.87
C HIS A 35 28.87 -13.45 14.16
N LYS A 36 29.34 -13.28 12.91
CA LYS A 36 29.07 -12.07 12.10
C LYS A 36 27.58 -11.90 11.81
N GLU A 37 26.89 -12.96 11.44
CA GLU A 37 25.44 -12.94 11.25
C GLU A 37 24.68 -12.64 12.56
N ASN A 38 25.18 -13.14 13.70
CA ASN A 38 24.58 -12.88 15.00
C ASN A 38 24.75 -11.42 15.45
N ILE A 39 25.80 -10.71 15.02
CA ILE A 39 25.89 -9.26 15.22
C ILE A 39 24.65 -8.58 14.62
N LEU A 40 24.29 -8.88 13.38
CA LEU A 40 23.13 -8.27 12.70
C LEU A 40 21.78 -8.63 13.35
N LYS A 41 21.70 -9.77 14.03
CA LYS A 41 20.45 -10.28 14.65
C LYS A 41 20.27 -9.85 16.10
N GLN A 42 21.37 -9.72 16.86
CA GLN A 42 21.35 -9.65 18.32
C GLN A 42 21.97 -8.37 18.89
N TYR A 43 22.85 -7.69 18.13
CA TYR A 43 23.51 -6.49 18.61
C TYR A 43 22.50 -5.36 18.86
N VAL A 44 22.63 -4.69 20.00
CA VAL A 44 21.88 -3.49 20.36
C VAL A 44 22.87 -2.34 20.56
N GLY A 45 22.48 -1.13 20.17
CA GLY A 45 23.35 0.03 20.28
C GLY A 45 23.72 0.29 21.74
N LEU A 46 25.00 0.58 21.97
CA LEU A 46 25.56 0.84 23.30
C LEU A 46 25.65 2.35 23.63
N SER A 47 25.08 3.20 22.77
CA SER A 47 25.18 4.66 22.87
C SER A 47 24.54 5.16 24.17
N LYS A 48 25.26 6.01 24.92
CA LYS A 48 24.77 6.63 26.16
C LYS A 48 23.66 7.66 25.94
N ASP A 49 23.54 8.19 24.73
CA ASP A 49 22.72 9.38 24.44
C ASP A 49 21.29 9.03 23.98
N ASN A 50 20.88 7.76 23.99
CA ASN A 50 19.55 7.30 23.56
C ASN A 50 19.10 7.86 22.18
N ASN A 51 20.03 8.22 21.28
CA ASN A 51 19.70 8.90 20.02
C ASN A 51 19.86 8.01 18.78
N SER A 52 20.41 6.81 18.93
CA SER A 52 20.62 5.85 17.84
C SER A 52 19.67 4.67 17.99
N PHE A 53 18.46 4.79 17.47
CA PHE A 53 17.50 3.68 17.41
C PHE A 53 17.67 2.92 16.12
N PHE A 54 17.93 1.62 16.22
CA PHE A 54 17.94 0.77 15.04
C PHE A 54 16.55 0.68 14.43
N THR A 55 16.48 0.80 13.11
CA THR A 55 15.23 0.59 12.38
C THR A 55 14.87 -0.90 12.44
N PRO A 56 13.62 -1.25 12.81
CA PRO A 56 13.16 -2.63 12.79
C PRO A 56 13.26 -3.24 11.39
N ILE A 57 13.68 -4.50 11.31
CA ILE A 57 13.83 -5.22 10.03
C ILE A 57 12.55 -5.24 9.19
N PRO A 58 11.33 -5.39 9.74
CA PRO A 58 10.10 -5.29 8.94
C PRO A 58 9.96 -3.95 8.22
N VAL A 59 10.34 -2.84 8.87
CA VAL A 59 10.33 -1.49 8.27
C VAL A 59 11.44 -1.35 7.23
N CYS A 60 12.64 -1.86 7.48
CA CYS A 60 13.71 -1.90 6.47
C CYS A 60 13.27 -2.66 5.21
N ASN A 61 12.65 -3.83 5.39
CA ASN A 61 12.13 -4.66 4.30
C ASN A 61 11.04 -3.94 3.52
N PHE A 62 10.11 -3.28 4.23
CA PHE A 62 9.08 -2.45 3.62
C PHE A 62 9.69 -1.36 2.73
N ILE A 63 10.65 -0.57 3.24
CA ILE A 63 11.31 0.50 2.48
C ILE A 63 12.00 -0.05 1.23
N CYS A 64 12.79 -1.13 1.37
CA CYS A 64 13.50 -1.73 0.23
C CYS A 64 12.55 -2.22 -0.87
N ASN A 65 11.46 -2.87 -0.48
CA ASN A 65 10.46 -3.39 -1.42
C ASN A 65 9.62 -2.28 -2.05
N LEU A 66 9.30 -1.22 -1.29
CA LEU A 66 8.53 -0.08 -1.76
C LEU A 66 9.29 0.73 -2.82
N LEU A 67 10.61 0.85 -2.68
CA LEU A 67 11.48 1.55 -3.62
C LEU A 67 11.90 0.71 -4.83
N ASP A 68 11.54 -0.57 -4.88
CA ASP A 68 11.98 -1.51 -5.92
C ASP A 68 13.51 -1.46 -6.13
N ILE A 69 14.27 -1.50 -5.02
CA ILE A 69 15.74 -1.44 -5.06
C ILE A 69 16.24 -2.67 -5.85
N LYS A 70 16.78 -2.41 -7.05
CA LYS A 70 17.09 -3.42 -8.07
C LYS A 70 18.48 -3.25 -8.66
N GLU A 71 18.72 -3.97 -9.75
CA GLU A 71 20.07 -4.22 -10.26
C GLU A 71 20.89 -2.96 -10.54
N ASN A 72 22.17 -2.99 -10.14
CA ASN A 72 23.17 -1.95 -10.39
C ASN A 72 22.91 -0.59 -9.72
N MET A 73 22.00 -0.51 -8.74
CA MET A 73 21.79 0.71 -7.96
C MET A 73 22.91 0.92 -6.92
N LYS A 74 23.33 2.17 -6.76
CA LYS A 74 24.11 2.63 -5.60
C LYS A 74 23.16 3.11 -4.51
N VAL A 75 23.09 2.35 -3.43
CA VAL A 75 22.23 2.65 -2.28
C VAL A 75 23.09 3.14 -1.12
N ALA A 76 22.63 4.15 -0.37
CA ALA A 76 23.34 4.63 0.79
C ALA A 76 22.45 4.76 2.03
N ASP A 77 23.03 4.48 3.19
CA ASP A 77 22.54 4.91 4.50
C ASP A 77 23.60 5.81 5.15
N LEU A 78 23.23 7.07 5.37
CA LEU A 78 24.14 8.11 5.88
C LEU A 78 24.32 8.06 7.40
N SER A 79 23.54 7.22 8.09
CA SER A 79 23.57 7.02 9.55
C SER A 79 23.26 5.56 9.87
N ALA A 80 24.09 4.67 9.35
CA ALA A 80 23.76 3.27 9.13
C ALA A 80 23.60 2.42 10.40
N GLY A 81 24.07 2.89 11.56
CA GLY A 81 24.14 2.08 12.76
C GLY A 81 25.03 0.86 12.51
N ILE A 82 24.49 -0.35 12.65
CA ILE A 82 25.18 -1.59 12.25
C ILE A 82 24.80 -2.08 10.84
N GLY A 83 23.98 -1.33 10.08
CA GLY A 83 23.59 -1.66 8.70
C GLY A 83 22.23 -2.34 8.54
N ASN A 84 21.27 -2.15 9.46
CA ASN A 84 19.95 -2.80 9.40
C ASN A 84 19.20 -2.58 8.08
N MET A 85 19.35 -1.41 7.45
CA MET A 85 18.71 -1.08 6.18
C MET A 85 19.17 -1.97 5.02
N CYS A 86 20.35 -2.59 5.12
CA CYS A 86 20.89 -3.46 4.07
C CYS A 86 20.54 -4.94 4.26
N ILE A 87 20.09 -5.35 5.45
CA ILE A 87 19.73 -6.75 5.75
C ILE A 87 18.69 -7.32 4.76
N PRO A 88 17.61 -6.60 4.37
CA PRO A 88 16.64 -7.12 3.40
C PRO A 88 17.21 -7.42 2.01
N LEU A 89 18.37 -6.83 1.69
CA LEU A 89 19.05 -6.98 0.41
C LEU A 89 20.03 -8.16 0.40
N ILE A 90 20.28 -8.82 1.53
CA ILE A 90 21.10 -10.04 1.57
C ILE A 90 20.40 -11.13 0.75
N LYS A 91 21.13 -11.73 -0.19
CA LYS A 91 20.69 -12.92 -0.93
C LYS A 91 21.15 -14.18 -0.22
N GLU A 92 22.44 -14.22 0.08
CA GLU A 92 23.13 -15.24 0.86
C GLU A 92 24.33 -14.60 1.54
N TYR A 93 25.00 -15.34 2.43
CA TYR A 93 26.11 -14.79 3.18
C TYR A 93 27.23 -14.24 2.26
N GLY A 94 27.66 -13.01 2.53
CA GLY A 94 28.68 -12.32 1.73
C GLY A 94 28.18 -11.74 0.39
N GLN A 95 26.90 -11.90 0.05
CA GLN A 95 26.34 -11.45 -1.23
C GLN A 95 24.99 -10.71 -1.06
N LEU A 96 24.90 -9.51 -1.66
CA LEU A 96 23.63 -8.79 -1.80
C LEU A 96 22.96 -9.17 -3.13
N LYS A 97 21.63 -9.00 -3.19
CA LYS A 97 20.82 -9.17 -4.41
C LYS A 97 21.29 -8.22 -5.52
N ASP A 98 21.03 -8.64 -6.76
CA ASP A 98 21.03 -7.79 -7.96
C ASP A 98 22.26 -6.88 -8.12
N ASN A 99 23.48 -7.36 -7.82
CA ASN A 99 24.71 -6.57 -7.99
C ASN A 99 24.66 -5.16 -7.34
N ILE A 100 23.82 -4.97 -6.31
CA ILE A 100 23.67 -3.69 -5.60
C ILE A 100 25.00 -3.34 -4.94
N THR A 101 25.36 -2.05 -4.94
CA THR A 101 26.45 -1.53 -4.10
C THR A 101 25.86 -0.70 -2.98
N PHE A 102 26.12 -1.08 -1.74
CA PHE A 102 25.56 -0.42 -0.56
C PHE A 102 26.63 0.35 0.20
N TYR A 103 26.41 1.64 0.44
CA TYR A 103 27.31 2.53 1.16
C TYR A 103 26.73 2.80 2.55
N MET A 104 27.53 2.60 3.59
CA MET A 104 27.11 2.78 4.97
C MET A 104 28.05 3.76 5.65
N TYR A 105 27.50 4.75 6.34
CA TYR A 105 28.28 5.70 7.12
C TYR A 105 27.82 5.68 8.56
N GLU A 106 28.75 5.51 9.50
CA GLU A 106 28.45 5.50 10.93
C GLU A 106 29.57 6.23 11.69
N LEU A 107 29.17 7.07 12.64
CA LEU A 107 30.09 7.86 13.47
C LEU A 107 30.33 7.23 14.84
N ASP A 108 29.32 6.60 15.44
CA ASP A 108 29.45 5.95 16.75
C ASP A 108 30.49 4.84 16.69
N GLU A 109 31.48 4.89 17.59
CA GLU A 109 32.62 3.98 17.58
C GLU A 109 32.19 2.51 17.70
N ASN A 110 31.26 2.20 18.61
CA ASN A 110 30.86 0.82 18.88
C ASN A 110 30.03 0.26 17.72
N ASN A 111 29.02 1.01 17.26
CA ASN A 111 28.22 0.63 16.10
C ASN A 111 29.09 0.48 14.85
N SER A 112 30.06 1.39 14.67
CA SER A 112 31.03 1.32 13.57
C SER A 112 31.85 0.04 13.62
N LEU A 113 32.39 -0.33 14.78
CA LEU A 113 33.17 -1.57 14.93
C LEU A 113 32.32 -2.81 14.67
N ALA A 114 31.13 -2.87 15.27
CA ALA A 114 30.22 -4.00 15.12
C ALA A 114 29.75 -4.15 13.66
N GLY A 115 29.31 -3.06 13.03
CA GLY A 115 28.86 -3.07 11.64
C GLY A 115 30.00 -3.39 10.66
N ALA A 116 31.18 -2.76 10.81
CA ALA A 116 32.34 -3.08 9.97
C ALA A 116 32.70 -4.57 10.05
N LYS A 117 32.67 -5.16 11.25
CA LYS A 117 32.91 -6.60 11.45
C LYS A 117 31.82 -7.47 10.82
N ALA A 118 30.55 -7.09 10.96
CA ALA A 118 29.42 -7.85 10.43
C ALA A 118 29.39 -7.89 8.89
N TRP A 119 29.82 -6.80 8.24
CA TRP A 119 29.74 -6.64 6.78
C TRP A 119 31.08 -6.90 6.05
N GLU A 120 32.15 -7.27 6.75
CA GLU A 120 33.49 -7.37 6.14
C GLU A 120 33.60 -8.38 4.99
N ASP A 121 32.75 -9.42 5.01
CA ASP A 121 32.72 -10.46 3.97
C ASP A 121 31.87 -10.07 2.75
N TYR A 122 31.16 -8.94 2.79
CA TYR A 122 30.28 -8.45 1.73
C TYR A 122 31.00 -7.44 0.84
N LYS A 123 31.58 -7.90 -0.28
CA LYS A 123 32.34 -7.03 -1.22
C LYS A 123 31.52 -5.85 -1.79
N GLN A 124 30.21 -6.06 -1.90
CA GLN A 124 29.20 -5.10 -2.36
C GLN A 124 28.92 -3.99 -1.33
N VAL A 125 29.31 -4.18 -0.07
CA VAL A 125 29.13 -3.18 0.99
C VAL A 125 30.40 -2.34 1.14
N LYS A 126 30.23 -1.02 1.21
CA LYS A 126 31.26 -0.04 1.53
C LYS A 126 30.93 0.57 2.88
N TYR A 127 31.50 -0.01 3.92
CA TYR A 127 31.27 0.41 5.30
C TYR A 127 32.30 1.46 5.73
N HIS A 128 31.86 2.70 5.90
CA HIS A 128 32.64 3.83 6.37
C HIS A 128 32.39 4.03 7.87
N GLY A 129 33.12 3.28 8.71
CA GLY A 129 33.04 3.38 10.17
C GLY A 129 33.86 4.55 10.73
N ASN A 130 33.45 5.06 11.89
CA ASN A 130 34.01 6.26 12.54
C ASN A 130 34.05 7.47 11.58
N CYS A 131 32.99 7.63 10.79
CA CYS A 131 32.88 8.62 9.73
C CYS A 131 31.81 9.65 10.07
N ASP A 132 32.20 10.93 10.10
CA ASP A 132 31.25 12.05 10.15
C ASP A 132 30.68 12.29 8.74
N THR A 133 29.54 11.70 8.44
CA THR A 133 28.92 11.74 7.11
C THR A 133 28.59 13.14 6.61
N LEU A 134 28.28 14.08 7.52
CA LEU A 134 27.93 15.45 7.13
C LEU A 134 29.15 16.20 6.59
N ASN A 135 30.32 15.93 7.16
CA ASN A 135 31.60 16.52 6.74
C ASN A 135 32.40 15.63 5.76
N HIS A 136 31.94 14.42 5.49
CA HIS A 136 32.56 13.52 4.52
C HIS A 136 32.32 14.01 3.07
N ASP A 137 33.37 13.97 2.26
CA ASP A 137 33.32 14.36 0.86
C ASP A 137 32.65 13.27 0.02
N ILE A 138 31.35 13.45 -0.21
CA ILE A 138 30.54 12.61 -1.08
C ILE A 138 30.16 13.49 -2.26
N PRO A 139 30.45 13.05 -3.51
CA PRO A 139 30.05 13.80 -4.69
C PRO A 139 28.54 14.07 -4.69
N GLU A 140 28.15 15.23 -5.22
CA GLU A 140 26.74 15.49 -5.49
C GLU A 140 26.21 14.51 -6.54
N ASN A 141 24.92 14.16 -6.43
CA ASN A 141 24.27 13.23 -7.38
C ASN A 141 25.02 11.90 -7.53
N TYR A 142 25.41 11.28 -6.42
CA TYR A 142 26.21 10.05 -6.42
C TYR A 142 25.39 8.78 -6.21
N TYR A 143 24.34 8.84 -5.39
CA TYR A 143 23.50 7.68 -5.05
C TYR A 143 22.19 7.66 -5.82
N ASP A 144 21.78 6.47 -6.26
CA ASP A 144 20.49 6.24 -6.92
C ASP A 144 19.35 6.21 -5.88
N CYS A 145 19.67 5.73 -4.68
CA CYS A 145 18.73 5.64 -3.58
C CYS A 145 19.43 5.92 -2.24
N ILE A 146 18.75 6.66 -1.37
CA ILE A 146 19.18 6.88 0.01
C ILE A 146 18.07 6.39 0.93
N ILE A 147 18.41 5.47 1.83
CA ILE A 147 17.49 4.92 2.83
C ILE A 147 18.12 5.07 4.21
N GLY A 148 17.36 5.50 5.21
CA GLY A 148 17.97 5.68 6.53
C GLY A 148 17.02 6.14 7.63
N ASN A 149 17.55 6.12 8.85
CA ASN A 149 16.93 6.64 10.05
C ASN A 149 17.89 7.62 10.73
N PRO A 150 17.95 8.89 10.26
CA PRO A 150 18.88 9.87 10.80
C PRO A 150 18.63 10.14 12.29
N PRO A 151 19.66 10.57 13.04
CA PRO A 151 19.48 10.95 14.44
C PRO A 151 18.46 12.09 14.59
N PHE A 152 17.57 11.98 15.58
CA PHE A 152 16.43 12.91 15.72
C PHE A 152 16.74 14.17 16.52
N VAL A 153 17.58 14.05 17.56
CA VAL A 153 17.80 15.10 18.55
C VAL A 153 19.26 15.52 18.52
N GLY A 154 19.47 16.83 18.52
CA GLY A 154 20.80 17.42 18.54
C GLY A 154 20.90 18.58 17.58
N SER A 155 22.04 19.25 17.64
CA SER A 155 22.33 20.37 16.74
C SER A 155 23.79 20.39 16.37
N ILE A 156 24.06 20.70 15.11
CA ILE A 156 25.40 20.57 14.52
C ILE A 156 25.71 21.77 13.64
N PRO A 157 26.94 22.32 13.67
CA PRO A 157 27.41 23.22 12.63
C PRO A 157 27.49 22.48 11.30
N TYR A 158 26.67 22.86 10.33
CA TYR A 158 26.69 22.31 8.97
C TYR A 158 26.24 23.36 7.97
N MET A 159 26.80 23.31 6.76
CA MET A 159 26.52 24.28 5.70
C MET A 159 25.36 23.77 4.82
N CYS A 160 24.13 23.83 5.35
CA CYS A 160 22.94 23.47 4.56
C CYS A 160 22.76 24.39 3.37
N GLU A 161 22.38 23.86 2.21
CA GLU A 161 22.13 24.66 1.00
C GLU A 161 20.94 25.60 1.19
N TRP A 162 19.88 25.12 1.85
CA TRP A 162 18.63 25.86 2.05
C TRP A 162 18.76 27.10 2.94
N ASN A 163 19.85 27.25 3.71
CA ASN A 163 20.05 28.42 4.57
C ASN A 163 21.45 29.05 4.48
N ASN A 164 22.24 28.69 3.47
CA ASN A 164 23.56 29.24 3.26
C ASN A 164 23.52 30.68 2.72
N ASN A 165 23.12 31.62 3.58
CA ASN A 165 23.19 33.04 3.27
C ASN A 165 24.64 33.51 3.45
N LYS A 166 25.31 33.80 2.33
CA LYS A 166 26.68 34.37 2.28
C LYS A 166 27.82 33.42 2.70
N GLY A 167 27.69 32.12 2.45
CA GLY A 167 28.79 31.16 2.68
C GLY A 167 29.10 30.88 4.15
N LYS A 168 28.12 31.04 5.05
CA LYS A 168 28.33 30.91 6.51
C LYS A 168 27.72 29.62 7.05
N ILE A 169 28.55 28.83 7.73
CA ILE A 169 28.11 27.67 8.51
C ILE A 169 27.17 28.13 9.62
N LYS A 170 26.03 27.43 9.75
CA LYS A 170 25.04 27.68 10.79
C LYS A 170 24.86 26.44 11.66
N LYS A 171 24.37 26.67 12.88
CA LYS A 171 23.95 25.59 13.77
C LYS A 171 22.54 25.15 13.37
N ASN A 172 22.42 23.94 12.84
CA ASN A 172 21.16 23.35 12.37
C ASN A 172 20.71 22.24 13.32
N GLN A 173 19.44 21.86 13.27
CA GLN A 173 19.03 20.58 13.85
C GLN A 173 19.78 19.45 13.13
N ILE A 174 20.21 18.43 13.86
CA ILE A 174 20.99 17.34 13.27
C ILE A 174 20.19 16.63 12.17
N VAL A 175 18.91 16.37 12.40
CA VAL A 175 18.01 15.77 11.40
C VAL A 175 17.90 16.63 10.13
N ASP A 176 17.75 17.95 10.26
CA ASP A 176 17.65 18.86 9.10
C ASP A 176 18.94 18.85 8.25
N ALA A 177 20.10 18.67 8.90
CA ALA A 177 21.40 18.56 8.22
C ALA A 177 21.53 17.22 7.46
N PHE A 178 21.11 16.11 8.06
CA PHE A 178 21.08 14.80 7.39
C PHE A 178 20.10 14.76 6.22
N ILE A 179 18.95 15.42 6.36
CA ILE A 179 17.99 15.57 5.28
C ILE A 179 18.64 16.34 4.10
N ASP A 180 19.20 17.52 4.35
CA ASP A 180 19.90 18.32 3.33
C ASP A 180 21.03 17.54 2.64
N LYS A 181 21.89 16.87 3.41
CA LYS A 181 22.98 16.04 2.88
C LYS A 181 22.45 14.92 1.99
N SER A 182 21.40 14.21 2.43
CA SER A 182 20.77 13.13 1.65
C SER A 182 20.32 13.64 0.28
N PHE A 183 19.59 14.75 0.27
CA PHE A 183 19.11 15.35 -0.97
C PHE A 183 20.23 15.83 -1.91
N LYS A 184 21.29 16.40 -1.35
CA LYS A 184 22.47 16.84 -2.11
C LYS A 184 23.18 15.68 -2.83
N VAL A 185 23.37 14.55 -2.15
CA VAL A 185 24.11 13.40 -2.70
C VAL A 185 23.24 12.42 -3.48
N CYS A 186 21.92 12.58 -3.44
CA CYS A 186 20.97 11.83 -4.26
C CYS A 186 21.00 12.31 -5.72
N LYS A 187 21.03 11.38 -6.68
CA LYS A 187 20.95 11.65 -8.12
C LYS A 187 19.60 12.24 -8.53
N GLU A 188 19.58 12.94 -9.66
CA GLU A 188 18.34 13.33 -10.31
C GLU A 188 17.49 12.08 -10.61
N ASN A 189 16.18 12.17 -10.38
CA ASN A 189 15.21 11.07 -10.39
C ASN A 189 15.46 9.95 -9.36
N GLY A 190 16.49 10.06 -8.53
CA GLY A 190 16.76 9.14 -7.43
C GLY A 190 15.79 9.33 -6.26
N TYR A 191 15.81 8.36 -5.34
CA TYR A 191 14.89 8.28 -4.21
C TYR A 191 15.58 8.57 -2.87
N VAL A 192 14.87 9.24 -1.97
CA VAL A 192 15.29 9.47 -0.59
C VAL A 192 14.16 9.02 0.33
N ALA A 193 14.35 7.92 1.04
CA ALA A 193 13.40 7.38 2.02
C ALA A 193 13.98 7.46 3.43
N LEU A 194 13.40 8.33 4.27
CA LEU A 194 13.90 8.58 5.61
C LEU A 194 12.81 8.34 6.65
N VAL A 195 13.17 7.69 7.74
CA VAL A 195 12.39 7.70 8.99
C VAL A 195 12.74 8.98 9.73
N LEU A 196 11.76 9.87 9.87
CA LEU A 196 11.91 11.20 10.43
C LEU A 196 11.08 11.34 11.72
N PRO A 197 11.47 12.22 12.66
CA PRO A 197 10.60 12.55 13.77
C PRO A 197 9.37 13.30 13.24
N GLN A 198 8.19 13.05 13.81
CA GLN A 198 6.93 13.69 13.41
C GLN A 198 7.02 15.22 13.39
N GLY A 199 7.90 15.80 14.21
CA GLY A 199 8.26 17.23 14.21
C GLY A 199 8.64 17.78 12.84
N PHE A 200 9.18 16.97 11.92
CA PHE A 200 9.47 17.40 10.55
C PHE A 200 8.21 17.94 9.84
N CYS A 201 7.04 17.36 10.10
CA CYS A 201 5.80 17.69 9.41
C CYS A 201 5.24 19.08 9.76
N TYR A 202 5.56 19.62 10.94
CA TYR A 202 4.88 20.83 11.46
C TYR A 202 5.80 21.87 12.09
N LYS A 203 7.07 21.55 12.41
CA LYS A 203 7.99 22.55 12.97
C LYS A 203 8.24 23.67 11.96
N GLY A 204 8.09 24.92 12.40
CA GLY A 204 8.41 26.12 11.60
C GLY A 204 9.90 26.46 11.59
N ASN A 205 10.22 27.75 11.37
CA ASN A 205 11.58 28.29 11.40
C ASN A 205 12.55 27.58 10.44
N GLY A 206 13.61 26.94 10.95
CA GLY A 206 14.62 26.26 10.16
C GLY A 206 14.03 25.09 9.37
N THR A 207 13.35 24.18 10.07
CA THR A 207 12.69 23.01 9.46
C THR A 207 11.63 23.43 8.44
N GLY A 208 10.86 24.49 8.70
CA GLY A 208 9.91 25.03 7.72
C GLY A 208 10.60 25.55 6.45
N LYS A 209 11.71 26.29 6.57
CA LYS A 209 12.50 26.75 5.41
C LYS A 209 13.13 25.60 4.63
N LEU A 210 13.54 24.53 5.31
CA LEU A 210 13.96 23.30 4.67
C LEU A 210 12.81 22.72 3.84
N ARG A 211 11.59 22.58 4.39
CA ARG A 211 10.45 22.06 3.62
C ARG A 211 10.13 22.87 2.38
N GLU A 212 10.13 24.21 2.46
CA GLU A 212 9.97 25.08 1.28
C GLU A 212 11.07 24.83 0.24
N TYR A 213 12.33 24.71 0.67
CA TYR A 213 13.45 24.37 -0.21
C TYR A 213 13.27 23.02 -0.91
N LEU A 214 12.73 22.03 -0.20
CA LEU A 214 12.47 20.69 -0.72
C LEU A 214 11.34 20.68 -1.74
N LYS A 215 10.23 21.36 -1.45
CA LYS A 215 9.06 21.48 -2.34
C LYS A 215 9.43 21.96 -3.75
N GLU A 216 10.39 22.86 -3.86
CA GLU A 216 10.85 23.39 -5.16
C GLU A 216 11.70 22.41 -5.99
N ARG A 217 12.19 21.32 -5.38
CA ARG A 217 13.24 20.45 -5.94
C ARG A 217 12.91 18.96 -5.89
N TYR A 218 11.93 18.57 -5.10
CA TYR A 218 11.60 17.19 -4.79
C TYR A 218 10.09 17.00 -4.73
N SER A 219 9.63 15.84 -5.19
CA SER A 219 8.26 15.39 -5.01
C SER A 219 8.17 14.47 -3.79
N LEU A 220 7.26 14.76 -2.87
CA LEU A 220 6.88 13.81 -1.80
C LEU A 220 5.99 12.72 -2.42
N LEU A 221 6.51 11.51 -2.58
CA LEU A 221 5.78 10.40 -3.20
C LEU A 221 4.97 9.59 -2.20
N PHE A 222 5.51 9.40 -1.01
CA PHE A 222 4.89 8.55 0.01
C PHE A 222 5.17 9.08 1.40
N CYS A 223 4.16 9.04 2.26
CA CYS A 223 4.35 9.25 3.69
C CYS A 223 3.45 8.35 4.53
N MET A 224 3.97 7.88 5.66
CA MET A 224 3.27 6.98 6.56
C MET A 224 3.69 7.23 8.01
N GLU A 225 2.73 7.22 8.92
CA GLU A 225 3.03 7.26 10.34
C GLU A 225 3.60 5.91 10.79
N LEU A 226 4.71 5.97 11.53
CA LEU A 226 5.30 4.84 12.22
C LEU A 226 5.28 5.18 13.72
N ASP A 227 4.14 4.90 14.35
CA ASP A 227 3.95 5.18 15.77
C ASP A 227 4.72 4.18 16.66
N GLN A 228 4.68 4.40 17.97
CA GLN A 228 5.32 3.51 18.94
C GLN A 228 4.83 2.07 18.82
N ASP A 229 3.54 1.89 18.54
CA ASP A 229 2.93 0.57 18.36
C ASP A 229 3.54 -0.12 17.13
N THR A 230 3.78 0.61 16.03
CA THR A 230 4.41 0.08 14.82
C THR A 230 5.84 -0.40 15.08
N PHE A 231 6.66 0.38 15.81
CA PHE A 231 8.01 -0.05 16.20
C PHE A 231 7.99 -1.22 17.19
N ALA A 232 7.07 -1.19 18.17
CA ALA A 232 6.88 -2.25 19.15
C ALA A 232 6.45 -3.56 18.49
N ASN A 233 5.47 -3.51 17.59
CA ASN A 233 4.99 -4.64 16.79
C ASN A 233 6.07 -5.14 15.83
N ALA A 234 6.94 -4.27 15.34
CA ALA A 234 8.11 -4.64 14.54
C ALA A 234 9.31 -5.15 15.37
N GLY A 235 9.16 -5.23 16.70
CA GLY A 235 10.08 -5.95 17.60
C GLY A 235 11.05 -5.09 18.40
N ILE A 236 10.86 -3.77 18.48
CA ILE A 236 11.72 -2.85 19.26
C ILE A 236 10.85 -2.02 20.22
N THR A 237 11.18 -1.97 21.50
CA THR A 237 10.55 -1.04 22.45
C THR A 237 10.84 0.40 22.00
N GLY A 238 9.83 1.06 21.44
CA GLY A 238 9.97 2.34 20.74
C GLY A 238 10.34 3.52 21.64
N THR A 239 10.79 4.59 20.98
CA THR A 239 10.95 5.93 21.54
C THR A 239 9.63 6.53 21.96
N GLY A 240 9.62 7.33 23.02
CA GLY A 240 8.51 8.24 23.36
C GLY A 240 8.10 9.23 22.25
N VAL A 241 8.79 9.25 21.11
CA VAL A 241 8.67 10.22 20.01
C VAL A 241 7.97 9.57 18.81
N GLY A 242 6.89 10.19 18.31
CA GLY A 242 6.22 9.77 17.08
C GLY A 242 7.12 9.95 15.86
N THR A 243 7.10 9.00 14.93
CA THR A 243 7.93 9.04 13.71
C THR A 243 7.09 8.88 12.45
N VAL A 244 7.66 9.30 11.34
CA VAL A 244 7.04 9.24 10.02
C VAL A 244 8.06 8.72 9.02
N LEU A 245 7.65 7.82 8.14
CA LEU A 245 8.41 7.49 6.94
C LEU A 245 8.03 8.50 5.86
N CYS A 246 9.01 9.17 5.26
CA CYS A 246 8.81 10.02 4.10
C CYS A 246 9.69 9.53 2.96
N ILE A 247 9.11 9.41 1.76
CA ILE A 247 9.80 9.06 0.54
C ILE A 247 9.66 10.20 -0.45
N PHE A 248 10.80 10.69 -0.89
CA PHE A 248 10.92 11.75 -1.87
C PHE A 248 11.58 11.22 -3.13
N GLN A 249 11.23 11.81 -4.26
CA GLN A 249 11.98 11.67 -5.49
C GLN A 249 12.57 13.03 -5.88
N LYS A 250 13.85 13.02 -6.26
CA LYS A 250 14.53 14.21 -6.78
C LYS A 250 14.00 14.52 -8.17
N CYS A 251 13.08 15.48 -8.23
CA CYS A 251 12.52 15.98 -9.47
C CYS A 251 11.83 17.32 -9.21
N LYS A 252 11.91 18.23 -10.19
CA LYS A 252 11.22 19.53 -10.14
C LYS A 252 9.70 19.42 -10.31
N GLN A 253 9.22 18.33 -10.90
CA GLN A 253 7.79 18.11 -11.12
C GLN A 253 7.17 17.52 -9.85
N THR A 254 6.14 18.19 -9.34
CA THR A 254 5.28 17.64 -8.28
C THR A 254 4.47 16.48 -8.86
N LYS A 255 4.61 15.30 -8.24
CA LYS A 255 3.83 14.09 -8.51
C LYS A 255 2.86 13.87 -7.36
N PRO A 256 1.73 13.18 -7.58
CA PRO A 256 0.80 12.91 -6.48
C PRO A 256 1.44 12.14 -5.33
N THR A 257 0.96 12.40 -4.12
CA THR A 257 1.47 11.82 -2.88
C THR A 257 0.56 10.70 -2.39
N ILE A 258 1.13 9.57 -2.00
CA ILE A 258 0.43 8.54 -1.25
C ILE A 258 0.61 8.78 0.25
N TYR A 259 -0.47 9.10 0.93
CA TYR A 259 -0.52 9.09 2.40
C TYR A 259 -1.07 7.75 2.87
N CYS A 260 -0.28 6.99 3.62
CA CYS A 260 -0.69 5.69 4.13
C CYS A 260 -1.08 5.77 5.61
N LYS A 261 -2.28 5.23 5.92
CA LYS A 261 -2.77 5.04 7.29
C LYS A 261 -2.94 3.55 7.55
N LEU A 262 -2.13 3.04 8.48
CA LEU A 262 -2.19 1.67 8.96
C LEU A 262 -3.43 1.44 9.83
N ASP A 263 -4.03 0.27 9.67
CA ASP A 263 -5.05 -0.24 10.57
C ASP A 263 -4.39 -0.93 11.77
N LYS A 264 -4.63 -0.42 12.98
CA LYS A 264 -4.08 -0.96 14.22
C LYS A 264 -4.63 -2.34 14.58
N ALA A 265 -5.79 -2.71 14.03
CA ALA A 265 -6.44 -3.98 14.33
C ALA A 265 -5.87 -5.18 13.56
N ASP A 266 -4.91 -4.95 12.66
CA ASP A 266 -4.48 -5.96 11.68
C ASP A 266 -2.97 -6.21 11.65
N ASP A 267 -2.57 -7.27 10.95
CA ASP A 267 -1.19 -7.74 10.82
C ASP A 267 -0.35 -6.77 9.98
N LEU A 268 0.75 -6.28 10.58
CA LEU A 268 1.62 -5.29 9.97
C LEU A 268 2.28 -5.78 8.67
N ASP A 269 2.73 -7.03 8.64
CA ASP A 269 3.42 -7.59 7.47
C ASP A 269 2.45 -7.72 6.27
N LYS A 270 1.21 -8.16 6.52
CA LYS A 270 0.18 -8.20 5.48
C LYS A 270 -0.13 -6.81 4.92
N GLN A 271 -0.26 -5.81 5.80
CA GLN A 271 -0.50 -4.43 5.39
C GLN A 271 0.66 -3.90 4.53
N PHE A 272 1.90 -4.07 4.98
CA PHE A 272 3.10 -3.68 4.24
C PHE A 272 3.14 -4.30 2.84
N ASN A 273 2.85 -5.59 2.71
CA ASN A 273 2.83 -6.26 1.41
C ASN A 273 1.73 -5.69 0.48
N GLY A 274 0.52 -5.47 1.00
CA GLY A 274 -0.57 -4.85 0.23
C GLY A 274 -0.23 -3.43 -0.23
N ILE A 275 0.37 -2.63 0.65
CA ILE A 275 0.81 -1.25 0.36
C ILE A 275 1.89 -1.23 -0.71
N VAL A 276 2.91 -2.09 -0.62
CA VAL A 276 3.98 -2.19 -1.62
C VAL A 276 3.41 -2.48 -3.01
N GLU A 277 2.48 -3.43 -3.14
CA GLU A 277 1.90 -3.75 -4.43
C GLU A 277 1.06 -2.60 -4.99
N GLN A 278 0.26 -1.91 -4.16
CA GLN A 278 -0.49 -0.74 -4.61
C GLN A 278 0.44 0.41 -5.04
N PHE A 279 1.53 0.63 -4.32
CA PHE A 279 2.53 1.64 -4.68
C PHE A 279 3.22 1.31 -6.02
N LYS A 280 3.54 0.04 -6.28
CA LYS A 280 4.07 -0.40 -7.59
C LYS A 280 3.08 -0.18 -8.72
N ILE A 281 1.79 -0.47 -8.50
CA ILE A 281 0.73 -0.19 -9.49
C ILE A 281 0.67 1.31 -9.75
N TYR A 282 0.69 2.13 -8.69
CA TYR A 282 0.69 3.59 -8.79
C TYR A 282 1.89 4.15 -9.58
N GLN A 283 3.08 3.59 -9.39
CA GLN A 283 4.27 4.00 -10.16
C GLN A 283 4.21 3.60 -11.65
N GLN A 284 3.35 2.66 -12.01
CA GLN A 284 3.11 2.21 -13.38
C GLN A 284 1.87 2.91 -13.96
N LYS A 285 1.52 2.53 -15.19
CA LYS A 285 0.21 2.87 -15.76
C LYS A 285 -0.89 2.22 -14.90
N HIS A 286 -1.78 3.04 -14.37
CA HIS A 286 -2.89 2.59 -13.55
C HIS A 286 -4.15 3.40 -13.83
N TYR A 287 -5.29 2.79 -13.51
CA TYR A 287 -6.57 3.46 -13.39
C TYR A 287 -7.20 3.12 -12.05
N ILE A 288 -8.17 3.93 -11.64
CA ILE A 288 -8.87 3.77 -10.39
C ILE A 288 -10.24 3.21 -10.70
N ASN A 289 -10.56 2.05 -10.12
CA ASN A 289 -11.93 1.57 -10.09
C ASN A 289 -12.59 2.01 -8.78
N TYR A 290 -13.85 2.43 -8.84
CA TYR A 290 -14.57 2.95 -7.69
C TYR A 290 -15.55 1.92 -7.15
N SER A 291 -15.67 1.88 -5.83
CA SER A 291 -16.66 1.06 -5.13
C SER A 291 -17.17 1.83 -3.92
N SER A 292 -18.45 1.64 -3.60
CA SER A 292 -19.07 2.22 -2.42
C SER A 292 -19.50 1.13 -1.42
N SER A 293 -19.55 1.45 -0.13
CA SER A 293 -20.20 0.59 0.88
C SER A 293 -20.88 1.41 1.98
N CYS A 294 -21.77 0.78 2.73
CA CYS A 294 -22.51 1.45 3.81
C CYS A 294 -21.60 1.88 4.98
N THR A 295 -20.43 1.25 5.16
CA THR A 295 -19.45 1.58 6.20
C THR A 295 -18.37 2.53 5.69
N ASP A 296 -17.93 2.35 4.45
CA ASP A 296 -16.73 3.00 3.92
C ASP A 296 -17.03 4.17 3.00
N GLY A 297 -18.28 4.38 2.61
CA GLY A 297 -18.59 5.36 1.56
C GLY A 297 -17.89 4.99 0.25
N LEU A 298 -17.62 5.98 -0.59
CA LEU A 298 -16.90 5.77 -1.85
C LEU A 298 -15.39 5.66 -1.62
N TYR A 299 -14.78 4.68 -2.29
CA TYR A 299 -13.34 4.47 -2.28
C TYR A 299 -12.87 3.95 -3.65
N GLY A 300 -11.59 4.18 -3.92
CA GLY A 300 -10.90 3.68 -5.09
C GLY A 300 -10.15 2.37 -4.83
N ILE A 301 -9.91 1.65 -5.91
CA ILE A 301 -9.08 0.45 -5.99
C ILE A 301 -8.16 0.68 -7.18
N LEU A 302 -6.84 0.66 -6.97
CA LEU A 302 -5.90 0.81 -8.08
C LEU A 302 -5.84 -0.49 -8.88
N ARG A 303 -5.90 -0.34 -10.20
CA ARG A 303 -5.75 -1.42 -11.17
C ARG A 303 -4.64 -1.08 -12.14
N LYS A 304 -3.86 -2.08 -12.52
CA LYS A 304 -2.80 -1.93 -13.51
C LYS A 304 -3.40 -1.74 -14.90
N GLY A 305 -2.84 -0.82 -15.69
CA GLY A 305 -3.27 -0.50 -17.05
C GLY A 305 -3.83 0.92 -17.16
N GLU A 306 -4.14 1.33 -18.39
CA GLU A 306 -4.96 2.50 -18.66
C GLU A 306 -6.38 2.01 -18.95
N LEU A 307 -7.39 2.79 -18.57
CA LEU A 307 -8.72 2.61 -19.16
C LEU A 307 -8.54 2.83 -20.66
N LYS A 308 -8.62 1.75 -21.43
CA LYS A 308 -8.77 1.90 -22.88
C LYS A 308 -10.15 2.50 -23.08
N ASP A 309 -10.24 3.63 -23.76
CA ASP A 309 -11.45 3.93 -24.50
C ASP A 309 -11.71 2.68 -25.33
N VAL A 310 -12.85 2.05 -25.09
CA VAL A 310 -13.34 0.98 -25.95
C VAL A 310 -13.73 1.66 -27.26
N ASN A 311 -12.74 2.10 -28.04
CA ASN A 311 -12.87 2.14 -29.48
C ASN A 311 -12.77 0.67 -29.88
N GLU A 312 -13.92 0.01 -29.80
CA GLU A 312 -14.16 -1.23 -30.50
C GLU A 312 -13.93 -0.94 -31.99
N ASP A 313 -12.69 -1.16 -32.45
CA ASP A 313 -12.42 -1.56 -33.83
C ASP A 313 -12.99 -2.98 -34.02
N CYS A 314 -14.29 -3.11 -33.80
CA CYS A 314 -15.07 -4.27 -34.14
C CYS A 314 -15.67 -3.99 -35.50
N THR A 315 -15.10 -4.65 -36.50
CA THR A 315 -15.68 -4.88 -37.83
C THR A 315 -17.20 -5.03 -37.75
N ASP A 316 -17.95 -4.16 -38.44
CA ASP A 316 -19.39 -4.24 -38.74
C ASP A 316 -20.23 -5.12 -37.78
N ILE A 317 -20.21 -4.84 -36.48
CA ILE A 317 -21.12 -5.48 -35.53
C ILE A 317 -22.47 -4.76 -35.66
N GLU A 318 -23.54 -5.51 -35.94
CA GLU A 318 -24.89 -4.97 -35.86
C GLU A 318 -25.16 -4.52 -34.42
N THR A 319 -25.36 -3.21 -34.25
CA THR A 319 -25.73 -2.59 -32.99
C THR A 319 -27.17 -2.08 -33.07
N ASP A 320 -27.88 -2.09 -31.95
CA ASP A 320 -29.18 -1.44 -31.81
C ASP A 320 -29.23 -0.65 -30.49
N LYS A 321 -30.20 0.25 -30.35
CA LYS A 321 -30.31 1.14 -29.20
C LYS A 321 -31.06 0.50 -28.04
N CYS A 322 -30.44 0.55 -26.88
CA CYS A 322 -31.13 0.22 -25.63
C CYS A 322 -32.19 1.28 -25.30
N HIS A 323 -33.44 0.86 -25.09
CA HIS A 323 -34.56 1.71 -24.70
C HIS A 323 -34.33 2.42 -23.36
N CYS A 324 -33.62 1.78 -22.42
CA CYS A 324 -33.42 2.32 -21.08
C CYS A 324 -32.32 3.39 -21.00
N CYS A 325 -31.16 3.17 -21.66
CA CYS A 325 -30.00 4.08 -21.57
C CYS A 325 -29.67 4.80 -22.88
N ASN A 326 -30.35 4.47 -23.98
CA ASN A 326 -30.17 5.05 -25.32
C ASN A 326 -28.76 4.88 -25.91
N LYS A 327 -27.95 3.96 -25.38
CA LYS A 327 -26.64 3.60 -25.92
C LYS A 327 -26.80 2.62 -27.09
N ASP A 328 -26.04 2.84 -28.15
CA ASP A 328 -25.84 1.84 -29.21
C ASP A 328 -25.07 0.65 -28.60
N THR A 329 -25.68 -0.54 -28.66
CA THR A 329 -25.18 -1.75 -28.01
C THR A 329 -25.17 -2.89 -29.03
N PRO A 330 -24.16 -3.76 -29.07
CA PRO A 330 -24.19 -4.95 -29.92
C PRO A 330 -25.46 -5.78 -29.71
N THR A 331 -26.09 -6.23 -30.79
CA THR A 331 -27.40 -6.93 -30.75
C THR A 331 -27.40 -8.19 -29.87
N TRP A 332 -26.26 -8.86 -29.71
CA TRP A 332 -26.10 -10.04 -28.84
C TRP A 332 -26.07 -9.71 -27.33
N GLN A 333 -25.96 -8.43 -26.96
CA GLN A 333 -26.10 -7.94 -25.58
C GLN A 333 -27.48 -7.32 -25.31
N LEU A 334 -28.39 -7.38 -26.28
CA LEU A 334 -29.73 -6.85 -26.18
C LEU A 334 -30.73 -7.98 -25.96
N THR A 335 -31.66 -7.73 -25.06
CA THR A 335 -32.82 -8.57 -24.80
C THR A 335 -34.05 -7.82 -25.31
N GLU A 336 -34.89 -8.49 -26.10
CA GLU A 336 -36.14 -7.91 -26.59
C GLU A 336 -37.22 -7.97 -25.51
N TYR A 337 -37.86 -6.84 -25.25
CA TYR A 337 -39.00 -6.69 -24.35
C TYR A 337 -40.19 -6.14 -25.13
N THR A 338 -41.40 -6.45 -24.67
CA THR A 338 -42.62 -5.80 -25.17
C THR A 338 -43.08 -4.74 -24.18
N THR A 339 -43.48 -3.57 -24.65
CA THR A 339 -44.08 -2.55 -23.78
C THR A 339 -45.40 -3.03 -23.18
N LYS A 340 -45.73 -2.55 -21.98
CA LYS A 340 -46.97 -2.95 -21.29
C LYS A 340 -48.25 -2.61 -22.06
N ASP A 341 -48.21 -1.59 -22.89
CA ASP A 341 -49.30 -1.23 -23.79
C ASP A 341 -49.37 -2.09 -25.08
N ARG A 342 -48.42 -3.03 -25.25
CA ARG A 342 -48.29 -3.98 -26.35
C ARG A 342 -48.20 -3.33 -27.73
N LYS A 343 -47.77 -2.06 -27.80
CA LYS A 343 -47.67 -1.33 -29.07
C LYS A 343 -46.32 -1.50 -29.75
N GLU A 344 -45.26 -1.77 -29.00
CA GLU A 344 -43.91 -1.84 -29.54
C GLU A 344 -43.06 -2.90 -28.81
N ASN A 345 -42.13 -3.48 -29.56
CA ASN A 345 -41.02 -4.24 -29.01
C ASN A 345 -39.81 -3.32 -28.93
N VAL A 346 -39.09 -3.39 -27.81
CA VAL A 346 -37.95 -2.54 -27.52
C VAL A 346 -36.78 -3.41 -27.08
N GLN A 347 -35.56 -2.96 -27.39
CA GLN A 347 -34.35 -3.65 -26.97
C GLN A 347 -33.83 -3.07 -25.66
N VAL A 348 -33.40 -3.92 -24.72
CA VAL A 348 -32.79 -3.49 -23.46
C VAL A 348 -31.45 -4.19 -23.30
N CYS A 349 -30.38 -3.43 -23.01
CA CYS A 349 -29.05 -4.00 -22.83
C CYS A 349 -28.89 -4.69 -21.49
N LEU A 350 -28.01 -5.69 -21.44
CA LEU A 350 -27.63 -6.44 -20.25
C LEU A 350 -27.23 -5.54 -19.06
N GLU A 351 -26.54 -4.41 -19.30
CA GLU A 351 -26.22 -3.46 -18.23
C GLU A 351 -27.47 -2.90 -17.55
N CYS A 352 -28.49 -2.52 -18.34
CA CYS A 352 -29.75 -1.97 -17.83
C CYS A 352 -30.61 -3.03 -17.15
N GLU A 353 -30.59 -4.26 -17.66
CA GLU A 353 -31.29 -5.39 -17.07
C GLU A 353 -30.75 -5.75 -15.67
N ASN A 354 -29.43 -5.61 -15.49
CA ASN A 354 -28.74 -5.92 -14.23
C ASN A 354 -28.65 -4.74 -13.24
N ASP A 355 -29.01 -3.52 -13.65
CA ASP A 355 -29.02 -2.34 -12.77
C ASP A 355 -30.34 -2.28 -11.98
N GLU A 356 -30.28 -2.45 -10.65
CA GLU A 356 -31.46 -2.52 -9.78
C GLU A 356 -32.39 -1.31 -9.92
N LEU A 357 -31.83 -0.10 -10.10
CA LEU A 357 -32.64 1.10 -10.28
C LEU A 357 -33.33 1.10 -11.65
N VAL A 358 -32.59 0.85 -12.72
CA VAL A 358 -33.15 0.84 -14.08
C VAL A 358 -34.19 -0.28 -14.23
N TYR A 359 -33.92 -1.44 -13.64
CA TYR A 359 -34.85 -2.55 -13.61
C TYR A 359 -36.14 -2.16 -12.91
N LEU A 360 -36.09 -1.59 -11.71
CA LEU A 360 -37.31 -1.21 -10.97
C LEU A 360 -38.04 0.00 -11.58
N ASP A 361 -37.31 1.01 -12.04
CA ASP A 361 -37.88 2.32 -12.43
C ASP A 361 -38.30 2.39 -13.90
N LYS A 362 -37.68 1.60 -14.78
CA LYS A 362 -37.97 1.57 -16.24
C LYS A 362 -38.50 0.22 -16.70
N ILE A 363 -37.77 -0.87 -16.45
CA ILE A 363 -38.13 -2.20 -17.01
C ILE A 363 -39.41 -2.71 -16.35
N LYS A 364 -39.42 -2.87 -15.03
CA LYS A 364 -40.59 -3.31 -14.27
C LYS A 364 -41.76 -2.33 -14.39
N ARG A 365 -41.49 -1.04 -14.60
CA ARG A 365 -42.53 -0.03 -14.75
C ARG A 365 -43.24 -0.15 -16.09
N ASP A 366 -42.48 -0.23 -17.18
CA ASP A 366 -42.98 0.07 -18.53
C ASP A 366 -43.01 -1.17 -19.45
N LEU A 367 -42.32 -2.26 -19.10
CA LEU A 367 -42.12 -3.44 -19.95
C LEU A 367 -42.70 -4.73 -19.35
N PHE A 368 -43.03 -5.71 -20.21
CA PHE A 368 -43.27 -7.10 -19.85
C PHE A 368 -41.94 -7.83 -19.71
N LEU A 369 -41.74 -8.61 -18.65
CA LEU A 369 -40.54 -9.43 -18.50
C LEU A 369 -40.43 -10.48 -19.62
N CYS A 370 -39.23 -11.02 -19.81
CA CYS A 370 -38.90 -11.97 -20.89
C CYS A 370 -39.74 -13.26 -20.85
N ASP A 371 -40.35 -13.58 -19.71
CA ASP A 371 -41.29 -14.69 -19.51
C ASP A 371 -42.75 -14.33 -19.84
N GLY A 372 -43.02 -13.09 -20.28
CA GLY A 372 -44.33 -12.56 -20.58
C GLY A 372 -45.12 -12.06 -19.37
N GLU A 373 -44.52 -12.06 -18.17
CA GLU A 373 -45.19 -11.60 -16.96
C GLU A 373 -45.04 -10.09 -16.75
N SER A 374 -46.11 -9.47 -16.26
CA SER A 374 -46.15 -8.05 -15.89
C SER A 374 -46.29 -7.94 -14.37
N TYR A 375 -45.30 -7.31 -13.74
CA TYR A 375 -45.36 -7.00 -12.31
C TYR A 375 -45.79 -5.55 -12.09
N GLU A 376 -46.73 -5.34 -11.16
CA GLU A 376 -47.05 -3.99 -10.68
C GLU A 376 -45.96 -3.52 -9.71
N ILE A 377 -45.64 -2.22 -9.79
CA ILE A 377 -44.73 -1.59 -8.83
C ILE A 377 -45.46 -1.49 -7.50
N THR A 378 -44.86 -2.07 -6.46
CA THR A 378 -45.40 -2.00 -5.11
C THR A 378 -44.96 -0.73 -4.39
N ASN A 379 -45.64 -0.36 -3.30
CA ASN A 379 -45.22 0.74 -2.43
C ASN A 379 -43.80 0.54 -1.84
N LYS A 380 -43.35 -0.72 -1.71
CA LYS A 380 -41.99 -1.05 -1.26
C LYS A 380 -40.97 -0.75 -2.35
N ASP A 381 -41.30 -1.06 -3.60
CA ASP A 381 -40.46 -0.74 -4.77
C ASP A 381 -40.34 0.78 -4.95
N GLU A 382 -41.43 1.55 -4.83
CA GLU A 382 -41.41 3.02 -4.87
C GLU A 382 -40.51 3.66 -3.81
N ARG A 383 -40.42 3.04 -2.63
CA ARG A 383 -39.50 3.47 -1.58
C ARG A 383 -38.06 3.14 -1.96
N ARG A 384 -37.80 1.92 -2.45
CA ARG A 384 -36.47 1.46 -2.87
C ARG A 384 -35.93 2.29 -4.04
N ILE A 385 -36.76 2.60 -5.03
CA ILE A 385 -36.43 3.49 -6.17
C ILE A 385 -35.97 4.85 -5.66
N ARG A 386 -36.69 5.47 -4.72
CA ARG A 386 -36.29 6.77 -4.13
C ARG A 386 -34.95 6.69 -3.42
N GLU A 387 -34.72 5.64 -2.62
CA GLU A 387 -33.44 5.41 -1.94
C GLU A 387 -32.28 5.23 -2.95
N LEU A 388 -32.50 4.44 -4.01
CA LEU A 388 -31.53 4.19 -5.07
C LEU A 388 -31.25 5.43 -5.94
N LYS A 389 -32.24 6.28 -6.21
CA LYS A 389 -32.04 7.56 -6.93
C LYS A 389 -31.14 8.49 -6.15
N ILE A 390 -31.38 8.64 -4.84
CA ILE A 390 -30.52 9.45 -3.96
C ILE A 390 -29.10 8.86 -3.90
N LEU A 391 -28.98 7.53 -3.85
CA LEU A 391 -27.67 6.87 -3.87
C LEU A 391 -26.94 7.11 -5.20
N LYS A 392 -27.60 6.91 -6.36
CA LYS A 392 -27.00 7.16 -7.67
C LYS A 392 -26.63 8.62 -7.88
N GLU A 393 -27.45 9.56 -7.41
CA GLU A 393 -27.15 10.99 -7.53
C GLU A 393 -25.95 11.37 -6.66
N LYS A 394 -25.83 10.80 -5.45
CA LYS A 394 -24.62 10.92 -4.63
C LYS A 394 -23.41 10.27 -5.29
N GLU A 395 -23.55 9.05 -5.80
CA GLU A 395 -22.48 8.35 -6.50
C GLU A 395 -22.04 9.10 -7.75
N LEU A 396 -22.96 9.74 -8.48
CA LEU A 396 -22.65 10.55 -9.66
C LEU A 396 -21.93 11.85 -9.26
N GLN A 397 -22.42 12.57 -8.25
CA GLN A 397 -21.74 13.77 -7.72
C GLN A 397 -20.35 13.43 -7.19
N GLU A 398 -20.21 12.29 -6.50
CA GLU A 398 -18.94 11.80 -6.00
C GLU A 398 -18.03 11.35 -7.16
N LYS A 399 -18.57 10.70 -8.21
CA LYS A 399 -17.83 10.32 -9.43
C LYS A 399 -17.33 11.53 -10.22
N GLU A 400 -18.17 12.55 -10.40
CA GLU A 400 -17.78 13.84 -11.01
C GLU A 400 -16.68 14.53 -10.21
N CYS A 401 -16.73 14.43 -8.88
CA CYS A 401 -15.66 14.91 -8.02
C CYS A 401 -14.38 14.08 -8.18
N MET A 402 -14.47 12.80 -8.54
CA MET A 402 -13.36 11.83 -8.59
C MET A 402 -12.62 11.78 -9.94
N GLU A 403 -13.20 12.32 -11.02
CA GLU A 403 -12.57 12.45 -12.35
C GLU A 403 -11.48 13.53 -12.43
N TRP A 404 -11.21 14.23 -11.34
CA TRP A 404 -10.10 15.19 -11.25
C TRP A 404 -8.78 14.48 -10.99
N ASN A 405 -7.68 14.97 -11.61
CA ASN A 405 -6.32 14.61 -11.19
C ASN A 405 -6.16 14.92 -9.70
N LYS A 406 -6.15 13.89 -8.85
CA LYS A 406 -6.01 14.05 -7.41
C LYS A 406 -4.54 14.17 -7.05
N GLU A 407 -4.25 15.07 -6.13
CA GLU A 407 -2.89 15.33 -5.67
C GLU A 407 -2.51 14.40 -4.51
N ILE A 408 -3.50 13.88 -3.76
CA ILE A 408 -3.28 13.03 -2.58
C ILE A 408 -4.13 11.75 -2.64
N TYR A 409 -3.47 10.61 -2.49
CA TYR A 409 -4.08 9.28 -2.44
C TYR A 409 -3.92 8.73 -1.02
N ILE A 410 -5.03 8.48 -0.33
CA ILE A 410 -5.05 8.00 1.04
C ILE A 410 -5.19 6.49 1.01
N LEU A 411 -4.08 5.79 1.19
CA LEU A 411 -4.01 4.34 1.17
C LEU A 411 -4.32 3.79 2.56
N THR A 412 -5.48 3.16 2.74
CA THR A 412 -5.92 2.65 4.04
C THR A 412 -7.01 1.59 3.92
N ASN A 413 -7.01 0.64 4.86
CA ASN A 413 -8.12 -0.30 5.06
C ASN A 413 -9.00 0.05 6.26
N CYS A 414 -8.67 1.12 6.99
CA CYS A 414 -9.51 1.61 8.07
C CYS A 414 -10.92 1.94 7.56
N THR A 415 -11.93 1.48 8.29
CA THR A 415 -13.32 1.74 7.93
C THR A 415 -13.73 3.16 8.29
N GLY A 416 -14.51 3.82 7.43
CA GLY A 416 -15.01 5.16 7.71
C GLY A 416 -15.36 5.95 6.47
N LYS A 417 -16.43 6.73 6.54
CA LYS A 417 -16.96 7.51 5.40
C LYS A 417 -16.18 8.80 5.12
N SER A 418 -15.55 9.38 6.13
CA SER A 418 -14.78 10.62 6.03
C SER A 418 -13.44 10.49 6.76
N LEU A 419 -12.55 11.47 6.55
CA LEU A 419 -11.23 11.49 7.17
C LEU A 419 -11.26 11.55 8.70
N GLU A 420 -12.32 12.14 9.27
CA GLU A 420 -12.52 12.18 10.73
C GLU A 420 -12.68 10.77 11.30
N PHE A 421 -13.38 9.88 10.60
CA PHE A 421 -13.59 8.49 11.03
C PHE A 421 -12.36 7.60 10.83
N ILE A 422 -11.45 7.99 9.94
CA ILE A 422 -10.22 7.23 9.62
C ILE A 422 -9.09 7.56 10.63
N GLU A 423 -9.33 8.47 11.58
CA GLU A 423 -8.35 8.92 12.59
C GLU A 423 -7.02 9.38 11.96
N ILE A 424 -7.11 10.21 10.93
CA ILE A 424 -5.96 10.64 10.16
C ILE A 424 -5.03 11.56 10.96
N ASN A 425 -3.73 11.40 10.72
CA ASN A 425 -2.74 12.31 11.25
C ASN A 425 -2.76 13.63 10.46
N HIS A 426 -3.48 14.62 10.98
CA HIS A 426 -3.61 15.93 10.34
C HIS A 426 -2.28 16.63 10.09
N GLN A 427 -1.25 16.41 10.90
CA GLN A 427 0.06 17.02 10.68
C GLN A 427 0.75 16.45 9.45
N LEU A 428 0.65 15.13 9.25
CA LEU A 428 1.22 14.46 8.08
C LEU A 428 0.43 14.79 6.81
N LEU A 429 -0.90 14.92 6.93
CA LEU A 429 -1.72 15.36 5.81
C LEU A 429 -1.44 16.82 5.41
N ASN A 430 -1.22 17.70 6.40
CA ASN A 430 -0.81 19.08 6.14
C ASN A 430 0.54 19.15 5.44
N LEU A 431 1.48 18.27 5.77
CA LEU A 431 2.74 18.14 5.04
C LEU A 431 2.49 17.79 3.56
N CYS A 432 1.56 16.88 3.27
CA CYS A 432 1.20 16.55 1.88
C CYS A 432 0.68 17.80 1.15
N ASN A 433 -0.29 18.50 1.74
CA ASN A 433 -0.86 19.73 1.17
C ASN A 433 0.21 20.80 0.92
N GLU A 434 1.16 20.96 1.85
CA GLU A 434 2.27 21.92 1.75
C GLU A 434 3.09 21.67 0.47
N PHE A 435 3.43 20.40 0.18
CA PHE A 435 4.19 19.99 -1.01
C PHE A 435 3.42 20.18 -2.33
N HIS A 436 2.08 20.18 -2.29
CA HIS A 436 1.23 20.47 -3.45
C HIS A 436 0.85 21.95 -3.57
N GLY A 437 1.13 22.78 -2.57
CA GLY A 437 0.71 24.19 -2.57
C GLY A 437 -0.80 24.37 -2.39
N ILE A 438 -1.44 23.43 -1.69
CA ILE A 438 -2.87 23.47 -1.39
C ILE A 438 -3.08 24.25 -0.10
N ASP A 439 -3.67 25.44 -0.20
CA ASP A 439 -3.87 26.33 0.96
C ASP A 439 -5.05 25.94 1.86
N ASN A 440 -5.90 24.97 1.47
CA ASN A 440 -7.07 24.58 2.25
C ASN A 440 -7.41 23.08 2.15
N PHE A 441 -7.77 22.50 3.29
CA PHE A 441 -8.31 21.16 3.38
C PHE A 441 -9.68 21.09 2.71
N ALA A 442 -9.78 20.35 1.61
CA ALA A 442 -11.04 20.09 0.92
C ALA A 442 -11.10 18.62 0.50
N GLU A 443 -12.24 17.97 0.73
CA GLU A 443 -12.39 16.55 0.40
C GLU A 443 -12.20 16.23 -1.09
N LYS A 444 -12.40 17.25 -1.92
CA LYS A 444 -12.12 17.20 -3.36
C LYS A 444 -10.64 16.98 -3.73
N ASN A 445 -9.69 17.09 -2.79
CA ASN A 445 -8.26 16.98 -3.11
C ASN A 445 -7.68 15.58 -2.82
N TRP A 446 -8.45 14.71 -2.15
CA TRP A 446 -8.00 13.37 -1.82
C TRP A 446 -8.91 12.29 -2.40
N ILE A 447 -8.34 11.09 -2.52
CA ILE A 447 -9.09 9.87 -2.79
C ILE A 447 -8.65 8.77 -1.83
N LYS A 448 -9.60 8.09 -1.19
CA LYS A 448 -9.29 6.91 -0.37
C LYS A 448 -9.11 5.71 -1.26
N ILE A 449 -7.97 5.03 -1.15
CA ILE A 449 -7.64 3.80 -1.85
C ILE A 449 -7.57 2.66 -0.84
N LYS A 450 -8.28 1.57 -1.09
CA LYS A 450 -8.11 0.33 -0.33
C LYS A 450 -7.02 -0.54 -0.94
N TYR A 451 -6.29 -1.26 -0.10
CA TYR A 451 -5.29 -2.24 -0.55
C TYR A 451 -5.68 -3.64 -0.12
N PRO A 452 -5.39 -4.66 -0.93
CA PRO A 452 -5.70 -6.02 -0.56
C PRO A 452 -4.66 -6.62 0.39
N TYR A 453 -5.11 -7.56 1.22
CA TYR A 453 -4.27 -8.47 1.97
C TYR A 453 -3.90 -9.65 1.09
N LEU A 454 -2.65 -9.67 0.64
CA LEU A 454 -2.18 -10.65 -0.30
C LEU A 454 -2.04 -12.02 0.37
N THR A 455 -2.52 -13.05 -0.33
CA THR A 455 -2.37 -14.45 0.09
C THR A 455 -1.49 -15.22 -0.88
N ASN A 456 -1.50 -14.83 -2.17
CA ASN A 456 -0.68 -15.40 -3.26
C ASN A 456 -0.64 -16.93 -3.23
N LYS A 457 -1.80 -17.56 -3.05
CA LYS A 457 -1.91 -19.01 -3.06
C LYS A 457 -2.26 -19.48 -4.45
N GLU A 458 -1.42 -20.32 -5.01
CA GLU A 458 -1.56 -20.80 -6.38
C GLU A 458 -1.82 -22.30 -6.39
N TRP A 459 -2.67 -22.72 -7.31
CA TRP A 459 -2.90 -24.12 -7.64
C TRP A 459 -2.78 -24.26 -9.15
N GLU A 460 -1.96 -25.20 -9.59
CA GLU A 460 -1.94 -25.65 -10.97
C GLU A 460 -2.62 -27.00 -11.05
N ILE A 461 -3.58 -27.12 -11.95
CA ILE A 461 -4.31 -28.36 -12.17
C ILE A 461 -4.27 -28.71 -13.65
N ASP A 462 -3.87 -29.94 -13.91
CA ASP A 462 -3.78 -30.48 -15.26
C ASP A 462 -5.06 -31.26 -15.61
N ASN A 463 -5.45 -31.21 -16.89
CA ASN A 463 -6.51 -32.01 -17.50
C ASN A 463 -7.87 -31.89 -16.78
N ILE A 464 -8.43 -30.68 -16.76
CA ILE A 464 -9.80 -30.43 -16.29
C ILE A 464 -10.70 -30.11 -17.49
N ASP A 465 -11.64 -31.01 -17.78
CA ASP A 465 -12.61 -30.86 -18.87
C ASP A 465 -11.91 -30.60 -20.21
N ILE A 466 -12.05 -29.40 -20.79
CA ILE A 466 -11.40 -29.00 -22.05
C ILE A 466 -10.03 -28.33 -21.84
N PHE A 467 -9.64 -28.10 -20.60
CA PHE A 467 -8.43 -27.37 -20.24
C PHE A 467 -7.30 -28.35 -19.94
N GLU A 468 -6.23 -28.29 -20.73
CA GLU A 468 -5.00 -29.06 -20.49
C GLU A 468 -4.33 -28.61 -19.19
N LYS A 469 -4.38 -27.30 -18.92
CA LYS A 469 -3.82 -26.69 -17.72
C LYS A 469 -4.66 -25.50 -17.27
N VAL A 470 -5.01 -25.49 -15.99
CA VAL A 470 -5.69 -24.39 -15.30
C VAL A 470 -4.85 -23.95 -14.11
N LYS A 471 -4.54 -22.66 -14.05
CA LYS A 471 -3.89 -22.02 -12.92
C LYS A 471 -4.91 -21.17 -12.17
N ILE A 472 -5.18 -21.53 -10.91
CA ILE A 472 -6.05 -20.77 -10.01
C ILE A 472 -5.17 -20.04 -9.01
N ILE A 473 -5.37 -18.74 -8.87
CA ILE A 473 -4.59 -17.88 -7.98
C ILE A 473 -5.57 -17.17 -7.04
N LEU A 474 -5.53 -17.51 -5.75
CA LEU A 474 -6.15 -16.72 -4.71
C LEU A 474 -5.21 -15.54 -4.39
N GLU A 475 -5.53 -14.39 -4.98
CA GLU A 475 -4.68 -13.21 -4.92
C GLU A 475 -4.69 -12.61 -3.51
N GLY A 476 -5.87 -12.45 -2.91
CA GLY A 476 -5.97 -11.88 -1.58
C GLY A 476 -7.38 -11.67 -1.10
N CYS A 477 -7.52 -10.81 -0.11
CA CYS A 477 -8.82 -10.35 0.37
C CYS A 477 -8.81 -8.89 0.79
N THR A 478 -9.99 -8.29 0.85
CA THR A 478 -10.23 -7.02 1.55
C THR A 478 -11.10 -7.28 2.76
N VAL A 479 -10.80 -6.66 3.88
CA VAL A 479 -11.57 -6.83 5.12
C VAL A 479 -12.46 -5.62 5.34
N GLN A 480 -13.65 -5.87 5.87
CA GLN A 480 -14.61 -4.86 6.29
C GLN A 480 -15.03 -5.17 7.73
N HIS A 481 -14.87 -4.18 8.61
CA HIS A 481 -15.33 -4.24 9.99
C HIS A 481 -16.72 -3.60 10.05
N GLU A 482 -17.71 -4.38 10.48
CA GLU A 482 -19.09 -3.93 10.61
C GLU A 482 -19.55 -4.10 12.05
N LYS A 483 -20.24 -3.09 12.60
CA LYS A 483 -21.04 -3.30 13.81
C LYS A 483 -22.43 -3.71 13.39
N CYS A 484 -22.88 -4.86 13.87
CA CYS A 484 -24.23 -5.37 13.63
C CYS A 484 -24.92 -5.72 14.95
N ARG A 485 -26.25 -5.61 14.98
CA ARG A 485 -27.07 -6.10 16.09
C ARG A 485 -28.24 -6.84 15.48
N LYS A 486 -28.56 -8.02 16.02
CA LYS A 486 -29.64 -8.87 15.47
C LYS A 486 -31.00 -8.20 15.68
N ASN A 487 -31.16 -7.51 16.81
CA ASN A 487 -32.35 -6.75 17.18
C ASN A 487 -31.99 -5.39 17.77
N LYS A 488 -32.93 -4.43 17.75
CA LYS A 488 -32.71 -3.09 18.35
C LYS A 488 -32.37 -3.14 19.86
N ASN A 489 -32.78 -4.19 20.55
CA ASN A 489 -32.62 -4.38 21.98
C ASN A 489 -31.39 -5.21 22.36
N GLU A 490 -30.61 -5.65 21.37
CA GLU A 490 -29.36 -6.38 21.59
C GLU A 490 -28.17 -5.43 21.46
N ASP A 491 -27.09 -5.77 22.16
CA ASP A 491 -25.83 -5.06 22.07
C ASP A 491 -25.24 -5.17 20.67
N TRP A 492 -24.54 -4.12 20.25
CA TRP A 492 -23.78 -4.13 19.00
C TRP A 492 -22.64 -5.14 19.10
N GLN A 493 -22.56 -6.02 18.12
CA GLN A 493 -21.49 -6.99 17.95
C GLN A 493 -20.61 -6.56 16.77
N ASP A 494 -19.30 -6.64 16.98
CA ASP A 494 -18.34 -6.49 15.90
C ASP A 494 -18.35 -7.75 15.03
N ARG A 495 -18.49 -7.55 13.73
CA ARG A 495 -18.45 -8.58 12.70
C ARG A 495 -17.36 -8.22 11.72
N ILE A 496 -16.57 -9.21 11.34
CA ILE A 496 -15.48 -9.01 10.37
C ILE A 496 -15.85 -9.77 9.11
N LYS A 497 -16.03 -9.08 7.99
CA LYS A 497 -16.30 -9.69 6.69
C LYS A 497 -15.07 -9.57 5.81
N ALA A 498 -14.49 -10.70 5.41
CA ALA A 498 -13.38 -10.73 4.47
C ALA A 498 -13.88 -11.14 3.08
N HIS A 499 -13.67 -10.27 2.10
CA HIS A 499 -13.99 -10.48 0.70
C HIS A 499 -12.74 -10.97 -0.01
N TRP A 500 -12.72 -12.25 -0.33
CA TRP A 500 -11.62 -12.92 -1.01
C TRP A 500 -11.81 -12.81 -2.52
N PHE A 501 -10.70 -12.63 -3.23
CA PHE A 501 -10.70 -12.54 -4.67
C PHE A 501 -9.47 -13.22 -5.26
N GLY A 502 -9.62 -13.67 -6.49
CA GLY A 502 -8.57 -14.32 -7.23
C GLY A 502 -8.85 -14.35 -8.73
N LYS A 503 -7.94 -14.99 -9.46
CA LYS A 503 -8.04 -15.18 -10.90
C LYS A 503 -7.83 -16.62 -11.31
N ILE A 504 -8.38 -16.93 -12.47
CA ILE A 504 -8.28 -18.20 -13.17
C ILE A 504 -7.60 -17.88 -14.49
N ILE A 505 -6.49 -18.56 -14.75
CA ILE A 505 -5.73 -18.49 -15.98
C ILE A 505 -5.77 -19.88 -16.61
N THR A 506 -6.13 -19.96 -17.87
CA THR A 506 -6.22 -21.23 -18.60
C THR A 506 -5.22 -21.24 -19.76
N ASN A 507 -5.17 -22.35 -20.49
CA ASN A 507 -4.41 -22.44 -21.74
C ASN A 507 -5.07 -21.65 -22.90
N ASN A 508 -6.26 -21.10 -22.71
CA ASN A 508 -6.94 -20.27 -23.69
C ASN A 508 -7.46 -18.99 -23.01
N GLU A 509 -6.84 -17.85 -23.33
CA GLU A 509 -7.10 -16.55 -22.70
C GLU A 509 -8.59 -16.13 -22.73
N LEU A 510 -9.41 -16.68 -23.64
CA LEU A 510 -10.86 -16.45 -23.67
C LEU A 510 -11.59 -16.97 -22.42
N TYR A 511 -11.00 -17.90 -21.68
CA TYR A 511 -11.57 -18.46 -20.44
C TYR A 511 -10.89 -17.91 -19.18
N ASP A 512 -9.96 -16.97 -19.32
CA ASP A 512 -9.37 -16.29 -18.18
C ASP A 512 -10.43 -15.43 -17.51
N THR A 513 -10.59 -15.59 -16.20
CA THR A 513 -11.63 -14.89 -15.44
C THR A 513 -11.20 -14.64 -14.00
N THR A 514 -12.02 -13.92 -13.25
CA THR A 514 -11.81 -13.69 -11.82
C THR A 514 -12.86 -14.41 -10.99
N PHE A 515 -12.58 -14.61 -9.72
CA PHE A 515 -13.54 -15.20 -8.79
C PHE A 515 -13.44 -14.51 -7.44
N GLY A 516 -14.45 -14.71 -6.60
CA GLY A 516 -14.41 -14.33 -5.21
C GLY A 516 -15.39 -15.10 -4.35
N PHE A 517 -15.25 -14.90 -3.04
CA PHE A 517 -16.13 -15.44 -2.01
C PHE A 517 -15.99 -14.57 -0.76
N PHE A 518 -16.86 -14.71 0.24
CA PHE A 518 -16.67 -14.01 1.51
C PHE A 518 -16.65 -14.98 2.69
N THR A 519 -15.99 -14.54 3.76
CA THR A 519 -15.97 -15.22 5.05
C THR A 519 -16.33 -14.25 6.16
N GLU A 520 -16.85 -14.78 7.26
CA GLU A 520 -17.23 -13.99 8.43
C GLU A 520 -16.40 -14.39 9.66
N ASP A 521 -16.10 -13.39 10.49
CA ASP A 521 -15.43 -13.49 11.78
C ASP A 521 -14.07 -14.18 11.73
N ASN A 522 -13.31 -13.95 10.65
CA ASN A 522 -11.97 -14.50 10.42
C ASN A 522 -11.88 -16.03 10.49
N LYS A 523 -13.00 -16.74 10.34
CA LYS A 523 -12.99 -18.19 10.15
C LYS A 523 -12.70 -18.45 8.68
N LYS A 524 -11.93 -19.50 8.38
CA LYS A 524 -11.87 -20.09 7.03
C LYS A 524 -13.21 -20.76 6.68
N GLU A 525 -14.32 -20.14 7.02
CA GLU A 525 -15.66 -20.64 6.85
C GLU A 525 -16.31 -19.77 5.79
N LEU A 526 -16.60 -20.40 4.64
CA LEU A 526 -17.31 -19.74 3.57
C LEU A 526 -18.70 -19.35 4.08
N SER A 527 -18.96 -18.05 4.05
CA SER A 527 -20.30 -17.51 4.22
C SER A 527 -20.79 -17.19 2.82
N GLY A 528 -21.76 -17.95 2.32
CA GLY A 528 -22.24 -17.82 0.93
C GLY A 528 -21.47 -18.70 -0.07
N ASP A 529 -21.56 -18.35 -1.35
CA ASP A 529 -21.06 -19.16 -2.45
C ASP A 529 -19.87 -18.50 -3.17
N VAL A 530 -19.06 -19.29 -3.88
CA VAL A 530 -18.01 -18.77 -4.76
C VAL A 530 -18.67 -18.19 -6.00
N TRP A 531 -18.41 -16.92 -6.29
CA TRP A 531 -18.77 -16.29 -7.55
C TRP A 531 -17.57 -16.32 -8.51
N VAL A 532 -17.83 -16.54 -9.78
CA VAL A 532 -16.87 -16.43 -10.88
C VAL A 532 -17.38 -15.32 -11.78
N ASN A 533 -16.53 -14.36 -12.17
CA ASN A 533 -16.95 -13.20 -12.93
C ASN A 533 -17.49 -13.62 -14.30
N TYR A 534 -18.65 -13.09 -14.64
CA TYR A 534 -19.53 -13.54 -15.72
C TYR A 534 -19.34 -12.76 -17.03
N ASP A 535 -18.26 -11.97 -17.14
CA ASP A 535 -17.99 -11.11 -18.31
C ASP A 535 -18.02 -11.89 -19.64
N TYR A 536 -17.87 -13.22 -19.59
CA TYR A 536 -18.37 -14.13 -20.61
C TYR A 536 -19.35 -15.15 -19.99
N VAL A 537 -20.49 -15.36 -20.64
CA VAL A 537 -21.43 -16.46 -20.35
C VAL A 537 -20.76 -17.78 -20.76
N CYS A 538 -19.78 -18.21 -19.97
CA CYS A 538 -19.21 -19.55 -20.08
C CYS A 538 -20.19 -20.51 -19.39
N SER A 539 -20.85 -21.36 -20.19
CA SER A 539 -21.76 -22.42 -19.74
C SER A 539 -21.10 -23.46 -18.80
N LYS A 540 -19.81 -23.30 -18.51
CA LYS A 540 -18.98 -24.19 -17.68
C LYS A 540 -18.44 -23.53 -16.39
N ASN A 541 -18.95 -22.35 -16.00
CA ASN A 541 -18.52 -21.66 -14.76
C ASN A 541 -18.69 -22.49 -13.48
N TYR A 542 -19.65 -23.44 -13.46
CA TYR A 542 -19.83 -24.37 -12.34
C TYR A 542 -18.58 -25.25 -12.11
N ILE A 543 -17.83 -25.59 -13.17
CA ILE A 543 -16.61 -26.40 -13.07
C ILE A 543 -15.56 -25.67 -12.24
N PHE A 544 -15.31 -24.40 -12.55
CA PHE A 544 -14.38 -23.57 -11.80
C PHE A 544 -14.84 -23.34 -10.37
N LYS A 545 -16.14 -23.08 -10.18
CA LYS A 545 -16.73 -22.92 -8.85
C LYS A 545 -16.53 -24.14 -7.96
N ASP A 546 -16.82 -25.33 -8.48
CA ASP A 546 -16.66 -26.60 -7.75
C ASP A 546 -15.18 -26.92 -7.50
N LEU A 547 -14.33 -26.64 -8.48
CA LEU A 547 -12.88 -26.78 -8.36
C LEU A 547 -12.32 -25.87 -7.26
N ILE A 548 -12.69 -24.59 -7.24
CA ILE A 548 -12.27 -23.64 -6.19
C ILE A 548 -12.74 -24.13 -4.82
N LYS A 549 -14.01 -24.55 -4.70
CA LYS A 549 -14.54 -25.11 -3.44
C LYS A 549 -13.71 -26.32 -2.98
N LYS A 550 -13.41 -27.25 -3.89
CA LYS A 550 -12.57 -28.42 -3.57
C LYS A 550 -11.19 -28.01 -3.06
N LEU A 551 -10.51 -27.11 -3.77
CA LEU A 551 -9.19 -26.62 -3.40
C LEU A 551 -9.19 -25.88 -2.06
N LEU A 552 -10.21 -25.06 -1.79
CA LEU A 552 -10.40 -24.41 -0.50
C LEU A 552 -10.58 -25.46 0.61
N LYS A 553 -11.44 -26.47 0.41
CA LYS A 553 -11.67 -27.53 1.40
C LYS A 553 -10.40 -28.32 1.72
N GLU A 554 -9.62 -28.70 0.71
CA GLU A 554 -8.31 -29.35 0.87
C GLU A 554 -7.32 -28.49 1.67
N ASN A 555 -7.50 -27.17 1.67
CA ASN A 555 -6.66 -26.21 2.37
C ASN A 555 -7.23 -25.73 3.71
N GLY A 556 -8.14 -26.55 4.28
CA GLY A 556 -8.70 -26.37 5.61
C GLY A 556 -9.78 -25.31 5.70
N TRP A 557 -10.44 -24.99 4.58
CA TRP A 557 -11.62 -24.14 4.59
C TRP A 557 -12.88 -24.99 4.81
N ILE A 558 -13.78 -24.47 5.63
CA ILE A 558 -15.10 -25.02 5.89
C ILE A 558 -16.05 -24.41 4.86
N ILE A 559 -16.71 -25.26 4.08
CA ILE A 559 -17.72 -24.85 3.10
C ILE A 559 -19.02 -25.46 3.59
N LYS A 560 -19.98 -24.60 3.93
CA LYS A 560 -21.29 -25.00 4.44
C LYS A 560 -22.24 -25.45 3.35
#